data_AF-A0A6J4HAR6-F1
#
_entry.id   AF-A0A6J4HAR6-F1
#
_cell.length_a   1.000
_cell.length_b   1.000
_cell.length_c   1.000
_cell.angle_alpha   90.00
_cell.angle_beta   90.00
_cell.angle_gamma   90.00
#
_symmetry.space_group_name_H-M   'P 1'
#
loop_
_entity.id
_entity.type
_entity.pdbx_description
1 polymer ?
#
loop_
_entity_poly.entity_id
_entity_poly.type
_entity_poly.pdbx_seq_one_letter_code
_entity_poly.pdbx_strand_id
1 'polypeptide(L)'
;MTTNATGAAETAERAGPRRPPQMEWPDVLIYPDRAVMGAAAAEAGADALRRAIAEKGGAGAGFASAPSQEEFLGGLAGAPGIDWSRDTAFHLDEHSAALLP
;
A
#
# COMPACT_ATOMS: atom_id res chain seq x y z
N MET A 1 -34.68 -28.20 -42.29
CA MET A 1 -35.44 -27.90 -41.06
C MET A 1 -34.44 -27.60 -39.97
N THR A 2 -34.36 -26.32 -39.63
CA THR A 2 -33.46 -25.69 -38.66
C THR A 2 -33.91 -26.04 -37.24
N THR A 3 -33.00 -26.38 -36.33
CA THR A 3 -33.30 -26.35 -34.88
C THR A 3 -32.28 -25.46 -34.20
N ASN A 4 -32.80 -24.42 -33.56
CA ASN A 4 -32.07 -23.29 -32.99
C ASN A 4 -31.54 -23.63 -31.60
N ALA A 5 -30.33 -23.16 -31.32
CA ALA A 5 -29.77 -23.02 -29.98
C ALA A 5 -30.56 -21.97 -29.18
N THR A 6 -30.94 -22.25 -27.93
CA THR A 6 -31.31 -21.23 -26.92
C THR A 6 -31.28 -21.81 -25.49
N GLY A 7 -30.69 -21.04 -24.56
CA GLY A 7 -30.91 -21.12 -23.10
C GLY A 7 -29.75 -21.79 -22.34
N ALA A 8 -29.03 -21.17 -21.41
CA ALA A 8 -29.37 -20.04 -20.56
C ALA A 8 -28.16 -19.11 -20.40
N ALA A 9 -28.35 -17.84 -20.71
CA ALA A 9 -27.48 -16.78 -20.21
C ALA A 9 -27.82 -16.61 -18.72
N GLU A 10 -26.84 -16.85 -17.84
CA GLU A 10 -26.91 -16.39 -16.46
C GLU A 10 -27.20 -14.88 -16.46
N THR A 11 -28.34 -14.52 -15.89
CA THR A 11 -28.70 -13.15 -15.60
C THR A 11 -27.69 -12.60 -14.61
N ALA A 12 -26.68 -11.90 -15.11
CA ALA A 12 -25.89 -10.97 -14.32
C ALA A 12 -26.85 -9.87 -13.85
N GLU A 13 -27.37 -10.04 -12.64
CA GLU A 13 -28.11 -9.00 -11.92
C GLU A 13 -27.22 -7.76 -11.89
N ARG A 14 -27.58 -6.75 -12.70
CA ARG A 14 -26.94 -5.44 -12.66
C ARG A 14 -27.26 -4.85 -11.29
N ALA A 15 -26.34 -5.03 -10.36
CA ALA A 15 -26.35 -4.32 -9.09
C ALA A 15 -26.62 -2.84 -9.39
N GLY A 16 -27.69 -2.31 -8.79
CA GLY A 16 -28.03 -0.89 -8.88
C GLY A 16 -26.85 0.00 -8.46
N PRO A 17 -26.93 1.32 -8.63
CA PRO A 17 -25.84 2.21 -8.26
C PRO A 17 -25.43 1.95 -6.80
N ARG A 18 -24.26 1.32 -6.61
CA ARG A 18 -23.66 1.16 -5.29
C ARG A 18 -23.45 2.58 -4.79
N ARG A 19 -24.08 2.94 -3.67
CA ARG A 19 -23.72 4.18 -2.98
C ARG A 19 -22.20 4.16 -2.80
N PRO A 20 -21.48 5.22 -3.17
CA PRO A 20 -20.05 5.28 -2.85
C PRO A 20 -19.92 5.06 -1.34
N PRO A 21 -18.90 4.28 -0.89
CA PRO A 21 -18.66 4.11 0.53
C PRO A 21 -18.60 5.49 1.20
N GLN A 22 -19.21 5.62 2.37
CA GLN A 22 -19.05 6.81 3.21
C GLN A 22 -17.54 6.96 3.45
N MET A 23 -16.95 8.03 2.95
CA MET A 23 -15.50 8.22 2.96
C MET A 23 -15.08 8.55 4.38
N GLU A 24 -14.44 7.60 5.05
CA GLU A 24 -13.70 7.89 6.28
C GLU A 24 -12.42 8.65 5.90
N TRP A 25 -12.18 9.75 6.59
CA TRP A 25 -10.98 10.56 6.38
C TRP A 25 -9.82 9.96 7.18
N PRO A 26 -8.59 9.99 6.64
CA PRO A 26 -7.42 9.55 7.39
C PRO A 26 -7.13 10.50 8.55
N ASP A 27 -6.57 9.94 9.63
CA ASP A 27 -5.98 10.73 10.70
C ASP A 27 -4.81 11.57 10.17
N VAL A 28 -4.69 12.81 10.67
CA VAL A 28 -3.61 13.73 10.31
C VAL A 28 -2.71 13.95 11.51
N LEU A 29 -1.44 13.57 11.37
CA LEU A 29 -0.40 13.80 12.37
C LEU A 29 0.54 14.91 11.89
N ILE A 30 0.74 15.94 12.73
CA ILE A 30 1.60 17.09 12.43
C ILE A 30 2.83 17.03 13.32
N TYR A 31 4.00 17.15 12.72
CA TYR A 31 5.31 17.09 13.38
C TYR A 31 6.08 18.39 13.17
N PRO A 32 7.01 18.74 14.08
CA PRO A 32 7.74 20.01 14.02
C PRO A 32 8.70 20.09 12.83
N ASP A 33 9.21 18.95 12.35
CA ASP A 33 10.12 18.88 11.21
C ASP A 33 10.05 17.53 10.49
N ARG A 34 10.73 17.47 9.33
CA ARG A 34 10.81 16.28 8.46
C ARG A 34 11.47 15.10 9.15
N ALA A 35 12.46 15.32 10.02
CA ALA A 35 13.19 14.23 10.67
C ALA A 35 12.30 13.53 11.71
N VAL A 36 11.58 14.30 12.54
CA VAL A 36 10.63 13.76 13.53
C VAL A 36 9.47 13.06 12.81
N MET A 37 8.95 13.65 11.73
CA MET A 37 7.90 13.02 10.91
C MET A 37 8.38 11.69 10.32
N GLY A 38 9.55 11.67 9.70
CA GLY A 38 10.12 10.48 9.07
C GLY A 38 10.36 9.35 10.07
N ALA A 39 10.92 9.66 11.25
CA ALA A 39 11.13 8.68 12.32
C ALA A 39 9.81 8.10 12.85
N ALA A 40 8.80 8.94 13.08
CA ALA A 40 7.48 8.49 13.53
C ALA A 40 6.79 7.61 12.48
N ALA A 41 6.87 8.00 11.21
CA ALA A 41 6.35 7.20 10.10
C ALA A 41 7.09 5.85 9.98
N ALA A 42 8.42 5.85 10.16
CA ALA A 42 9.24 4.64 10.09
C ALA A 42 8.83 3.64 11.18
N GLU A 43 8.63 4.10 12.41
CA GLU A 43 8.19 3.25 13.51
C GLU A 43 6.78 2.70 13.25
N ALA A 44 5.86 3.53 12.77
CA ALA A 44 4.51 3.09 12.42
C ALA A 44 4.52 2.01 11.31
N GLY A 45 5.35 2.19 10.28
CA GLY A 45 5.55 1.20 9.22
C GLY A 45 6.18 -0.09 9.73
N ALA A 46 7.20 0.01 10.59
CA ALA A 46 7.85 -1.13 11.20
C ALA A 46 6.88 -1.95 12.07
N ASP A 47 6.07 -1.28 12.87
CA ASP A 47 5.00 -1.91 13.66
C ASP A 47 3.98 -2.63 12.77
N ALA A 48 3.56 -2.00 11.68
CA ALA A 48 2.63 -2.61 10.74
C ALA A 48 3.21 -3.88 10.10
N LEU A 49 4.48 -3.84 9.67
CA LEU A 49 5.16 -5.01 9.10
C LEU A 49 5.33 -6.13 10.13
N ARG A 50 5.81 -5.80 11.34
CA ARG A 50 5.98 -6.79 12.42
C ARG A 50 4.66 -7.47 12.75
N ARG A 51 3.57 -6.70 12.88
CA ARG A 51 2.22 -7.25 13.15
C ARG A 51 1.73 -8.13 12.00
N ALA A 52 1.83 -7.65 10.76
CA ALA A 52 1.42 -8.42 9.59
C ALA A 52 2.17 -9.76 9.49
N ILE A 53 3.49 -9.75 9.68
CA ILE A 53 4.32 -10.96 9.68
C ILE A 53 3.93 -11.90 10.82
N ALA A 54 3.74 -11.37 12.04
CA ALA A 54 3.38 -12.18 13.20
C ALA A 54 2.00 -12.83 13.05
N GLU A 55 1.02 -12.11 12.51
CA GLU A 55 -0.38 -12.56 12.40
C GLU A 55 -0.62 -13.44 11.18
N LYS A 56 0.05 -13.14 10.05
CA LYS A 56 -0.26 -13.74 8.74
C LYS A 56 0.89 -14.58 8.17
N GLY A 57 2.05 -14.58 8.83
CA GLY A 57 3.25 -15.29 8.40
C GLY A 57 4.07 -14.54 7.34
N GLY A 58 3.61 -13.40 6.84
CA GLY A 58 4.30 -12.55 5.88
C GLY A 58 3.60 -11.21 5.63
N ALA A 59 4.26 -10.32 4.90
CA ALA A 59 3.77 -8.99 4.54
C ALA A 59 3.99 -8.68 3.05
N GLY A 60 3.20 -7.75 2.52
CA GLY A 60 3.41 -7.15 1.21
C GLY A 60 3.38 -5.64 1.35
N ALA A 61 4.45 -4.97 0.92
CA ALA A 61 4.63 -3.54 1.11
C ALA A 61 4.98 -2.84 -0.20
N GLY A 62 4.29 -1.73 -0.47
CA GLY A 62 4.59 -0.85 -1.61
C GLY A 62 5.46 0.32 -1.17
N PHE A 63 6.58 0.52 -1.83
CA PHE A 63 7.51 1.61 -1.59
C PHE A 63 7.58 2.53 -2.80
N ALA A 64 7.36 3.82 -2.56
CA ALA A 64 7.57 4.88 -3.54
C ALA A 64 8.99 5.47 -3.41
N SER A 65 9.39 6.34 -4.34
CA SER A 65 10.80 6.79 -4.45
C SER A 65 11.01 8.31 -4.35
N ALA A 66 9.98 9.08 -4.01
CA ALA A 66 10.11 10.53 -3.89
C ALA A 66 11.11 10.94 -2.77
N PRO A 67 11.92 12.01 -2.96
CA PRO A 67 12.91 12.45 -1.97
C PRO A 67 12.32 12.68 -0.58
N SER A 68 11.08 13.16 -0.46
CA SER A 68 10.40 13.37 0.83
C SER A 68 10.30 12.13 1.73
N GLN A 69 10.60 10.93 1.21
CA GLN A 69 10.55 9.65 1.94
C GLN A 69 11.90 9.18 2.52
N GLU A 70 13.00 9.89 2.29
CA GLU A 70 14.35 9.43 2.71
C GLU A 70 14.45 9.08 4.21
N GLU A 71 13.97 9.95 5.12
CA GLU A 71 14.04 9.68 6.56
C GLU A 71 13.14 8.51 6.98
N PHE A 72 11.98 8.36 6.32
CA PHE A 72 11.09 7.23 6.53
C PHE A 72 11.75 5.92 6.08
N LEU A 73 12.27 5.86 4.86
CA LEU A 73 12.88 4.66 4.30
C LEU A 73 14.17 4.29 5.06
N GLY A 74 14.98 5.28 5.41
CA GLY A 74 16.18 5.08 6.23
C GLY A 74 15.85 4.56 7.62
N GLY A 75 14.85 5.14 8.29
CA GLY A 75 14.38 4.68 9.59
C GLY A 75 13.79 3.27 9.53
N LEU A 76 12.99 2.97 8.52
CA LEU A 76 12.35 1.66 8.35
C LEU A 76 13.37 0.57 8.06
N ALA A 77 14.33 0.82 7.17
CA ALA A 77 15.40 -0.12 6.84
C ALA A 77 16.30 -0.44 8.05
N GLY A 78 16.48 0.52 8.96
CA GLY A 78 17.22 0.35 10.20
C GLY A 78 16.41 -0.22 11.37
N ALA A 79 15.09 -0.39 11.22
CA ALA A 79 14.22 -0.80 12.31
C ALA A 79 14.47 -2.26 12.72
N PRO A 80 14.68 -2.54 14.02
CA PRO A 80 14.94 -3.89 14.48
C PRO A 80 13.66 -4.75 14.46
N GLY A 81 13.86 -6.06 14.38
CA GLY A 81 12.79 -7.05 14.57
C GLY A 81 11.86 -7.25 13.37
N ILE A 82 12.21 -6.71 12.20
CA ILE A 82 11.52 -7.02 10.93
C ILE A 82 12.22 -8.23 10.30
N ASP A 83 11.46 -9.31 10.06
CA ASP A 83 11.94 -10.45 9.28
C ASP A 83 11.74 -10.18 7.79
N TRP A 84 12.72 -9.52 7.17
CA TRP A 84 12.70 -9.16 5.76
C TRP A 84 12.58 -10.36 4.81
N SER A 85 12.88 -11.58 5.26
CA SER A 85 12.70 -12.79 4.44
C SER A 85 11.23 -13.14 4.19
N ARG A 86 10.31 -12.53 4.94
CA ARG A 86 8.86 -12.73 4.88
C ARG A 86 8.09 -11.55 4.30
N ASP A 87 8.80 -10.50 3.88
CA ASP A 87 8.21 -9.37 3.18
C ASP A 87 8.35 -9.55 1.66
N THR A 88 7.30 -9.17 0.92
CA THR A 88 7.36 -8.98 -0.52
C THR A 88 7.26 -7.50 -0.83
N ALA A 89 8.40 -6.90 -1.18
CA ALA A 89 8.50 -5.49 -1.51
C ALA A 89 8.10 -5.23 -2.97
N PHE A 90 7.22 -4.26 -3.17
CA PHE A 90 6.81 -3.75 -4.48
C PHE A 90 7.29 -2.31 -4.63
N HIS A 91 7.84 -1.99 -5.80
CA HIS A 91 8.19 -0.61 -6.14
C HIS A 91 6.99 0.04 -6.85
N LEU A 92 6.51 1.17 -6.33
CA LEU A 92 5.27 1.80 -6.78
C LEU A 92 5.50 2.80 -7.92
N ASP A 93 6.55 3.61 -7.82
CA ASP A 93 6.90 4.64 -8.78
C ASP A 93 8.41 4.91 -8.80
N GLU A 94 8.91 5.36 -9.95
CA GLU A 94 10.26 5.89 -10.07
C GLU A 94 10.19 7.40 -10.23
N HIS A 95 10.72 8.12 -9.25
CA HIS A 95 10.96 9.55 -9.38
C HIS A 95 12.25 9.78 -10.17
N SER A 96 12.15 9.55 -11.48
CA SER A 96 13.24 9.88 -12.40
C SER A 96 13.50 11.38 -12.31
N ALA A 97 14.59 11.76 -11.63
CA ALA A 97 15.15 13.08 -11.81
C ALA A 97 15.49 13.18 -13.30
N ALA A 98 14.66 13.89 -14.07
CA ALA A 98 15.04 14.30 -15.40
C ALA A 98 16.29 15.15 -15.21
N LEU A 99 17.46 14.52 -15.41
CA LEU A 99 18.71 15.21 -15.69
C LEU A 99 18.44 16.00 -16.98
N LEU A 100 17.87 17.18 -16.82
CA LEU A 100 17.98 18.19 -17.85
C LEU A 100 19.49 18.48 -17.99
N PRO A 101 20.05 18.34 -19.19
CA PRO A 101 21.47 18.56 -19.43
C PRO A 101 21.91 20.00 -19.12
#